data_AF-A0A9K3M6B7-F1
#
_entry.id   AF-A0A9K3M6B7-F1
#
_cell.length_a   1.000
_cell.length_b   1.000
_cell.length_c   1.000
_cell.angle_alpha   90.00
_cell.angle_beta   90.00
_cell.angle_gamma   90.00
#
_symmetry.space_group_name_H-M   'P 1'
#
loop_
_entity.id
_entity.type
_entity.pdbx_description
1 polymer ?
#
loop_
_entity_poly.entity_id
_entity_poly.type
_entity_poly.pdbx_seq_one_letter_code
_entity_poly.pdbx_strand_id
1 'polypeptide(L)'
;MSRSSRKKPENFAQQMAKEAKEAILDLHVKQLHSEGIEATRHTIYNHEKKLRRKSIPSEHPAPSTVRLQVRLANPNNTPAKVTSPSATTNQGGRPRGSTISAKFNLEKATNDGLEYDRTKKLTAGKIVAIGTHCLNKDVTQHQIEYIKIKEEEGQQRNDRKRKAQNDLRLKVAECKSIDESMWTAKHLKTMFTYKKHKEDPALAKTLTALKDQWNEKRNRLSPTYTPEYYLLSTITDELQPLPLPPPPAAAAIFDNDNGNDSAE
;
A
#
# COMPACT_ATOMS: atom_id res chain seq x y z
N MET A 1 41.36 -32.25 -6.73
CA MET A 1 40.25 -32.38 -5.75
C MET A 1 39.13 -31.42 -6.15
N SER A 2 38.09 -31.91 -6.84
CA SER A 2 36.95 -31.10 -7.29
C SER A 2 35.91 -30.96 -6.18
N ARG A 3 35.60 -29.72 -5.79
CA ARG A 3 34.55 -29.40 -4.81
C ARG A 3 33.19 -29.43 -5.50
N SER A 4 32.41 -30.49 -5.24
CA SER A 4 31.01 -30.60 -5.63
C SER A 4 30.16 -29.63 -4.80
N SER A 5 29.53 -28.66 -5.44
CA SER A 5 28.65 -27.68 -4.80
C SER A 5 27.27 -28.28 -4.54
N ARG A 6 26.95 -28.52 -3.27
CA ARG A 6 25.59 -28.92 -2.85
C ARG A 6 24.64 -27.73 -3.00
N LYS A 7 23.76 -27.78 -4.00
CA LYS A 7 22.63 -26.85 -4.14
C LYS A 7 21.66 -27.06 -2.97
N LYS A 8 21.20 -25.97 -2.34
CA LYS A 8 20.25 -26.00 -1.21
C LYS A 8 18.94 -26.72 -1.62
N PRO A 9 18.37 -27.58 -0.76
CA PRO A 9 17.16 -28.37 -1.07
C PRO A 9 15.87 -27.55 -1.18
N GLU A 10 15.86 -26.30 -0.74
CA GLU A 10 14.68 -25.41 -0.73
C GLU A 10 14.11 -25.14 -2.14
N ASN A 11 14.95 -25.26 -3.18
CA ASN A 11 14.54 -25.04 -4.56
C ASN A 11 13.78 -26.25 -5.15
N PHE A 12 14.07 -27.48 -4.69
CA PHE A 12 13.47 -28.69 -5.26
C PHE A 12 11.99 -28.82 -4.92
N ALA A 13 11.61 -28.55 -3.66
CA ALA A 13 10.21 -28.60 -3.25
C ALA A 13 9.35 -27.55 -3.96
N GLN A 14 9.88 -26.34 -4.16
CA GLN A 14 9.19 -25.28 -4.89
C GLN A 14 9.07 -25.62 -6.39
N GLN A 15 10.10 -26.21 -6.97
CA GLN A 15 10.08 -26.69 -8.35
C GLN A 15 9.02 -27.77 -8.55
N MET A 16 8.98 -28.78 -7.67
CA MET A 16 7.97 -29.85 -7.72
C MET A 16 6.55 -29.31 -7.53
N ALA A 17 6.36 -28.35 -6.60
CA ALA A 17 5.06 -27.73 -6.39
C ALA A 17 4.62 -26.87 -7.60
N LYS A 18 5.55 -26.24 -8.31
CA LYS A 18 5.28 -25.50 -9.53
C LYS A 18 4.91 -26.44 -10.68
N GLU A 19 5.67 -27.51 -10.86
CA GLU A 19 5.44 -28.51 -11.90
C GLU A 19 4.11 -29.24 -11.70
N ALA A 20 3.77 -29.63 -10.46
CA ALA A 20 2.48 -30.22 -10.13
C ALA A 20 1.30 -29.29 -10.44
N LYS A 21 1.43 -27.99 -10.19
CA LYS A 21 0.40 -26.99 -10.54
C LYS A 21 0.24 -26.85 -12.05
N GLU A 22 1.34 -26.85 -12.80
CA GLU A 22 1.29 -26.78 -14.26
C GLU A 22 0.64 -28.02 -14.86
N ALA A 23 0.94 -29.22 -14.33
CA ALA A 23 0.32 -30.47 -14.75
C ALA A 23 -1.20 -30.50 -14.50
N ILE A 24 -1.67 -29.98 -13.36
CA ILE A 24 -3.10 -29.89 -13.05
C ILE A 24 -3.81 -28.92 -14.01
N LEU A 25 -3.21 -27.78 -14.32
CA LEU A 25 -3.79 -26.82 -15.26
C LEU A 25 -3.90 -27.42 -16.68
N ASP A 26 -2.90 -28.17 -17.12
CA ASP A 26 -2.95 -28.87 -18.41
C ASP A 26 -4.02 -29.95 -18.48
N LEU A 27 -4.19 -30.71 -17.39
CA LEU A 27 -5.25 -31.70 -17.31
C LEU A 27 -6.63 -31.06 -17.47
N HIS A 28 -6.85 -29.92 -16.80
CA HIS A 28 -8.10 -29.15 -16.91
C HIS A 28 -8.32 -28.57 -18.32
N VAL A 29 -7.28 -28.05 -18.97
CA VAL A 29 -7.38 -27.58 -20.37
C VAL A 29 -7.78 -28.73 -21.30
N LYS A 30 -7.14 -29.90 -21.17
CA LYS A 30 -7.46 -31.08 -21.99
C LYS A 30 -8.90 -31.56 -21.77
N GLN A 31 -9.37 -31.54 -20.52
CA GLN A 31 -10.75 -31.90 -20.19
C GLN A 31 -11.75 -30.94 -20.85
N LEU A 32 -11.53 -29.62 -20.72
CA LEU A 32 -12.42 -28.63 -21.36
C LEU A 32 -12.41 -28.74 -22.89
N HIS A 33 -11.26 -29.03 -23.50
CA HIS A 33 -11.19 -29.30 -24.93
C HIS A 33 -11.97 -30.56 -25.33
N SER A 34 -11.94 -31.62 -24.51
CA SER A 34 -12.75 -32.82 -24.76
C SER A 34 -14.26 -32.57 -24.65
N GLU A 35 -14.66 -31.54 -23.89
CA GLU A 35 -16.04 -31.07 -23.78
C GLU A 35 -16.42 -30.05 -24.88
N GLY A 36 -15.51 -29.77 -25.83
CA GLY A 36 -15.72 -28.82 -26.93
C GLY A 36 -15.61 -27.35 -26.53
N ILE A 37 -15.09 -27.06 -25.33
CA ILE A 37 -14.91 -25.70 -24.81
C ILE A 37 -13.49 -25.25 -25.09
N GLU A 38 -13.32 -24.23 -25.93
CA GLU A 38 -12.01 -23.64 -26.22
C GLU A 38 -11.52 -22.82 -25.02
N ALA A 39 -10.73 -23.46 -24.15
CA ALA A 39 -10.25 -22.87 -22.90
C ALA A 39 -8.72 -22.83 -22.89
N THR A 40 -8.16 -21.63 -22.78
CA THR A 40 -6.72 -21.47 -22.56
C THR A 40 -6.39 -21.58 -21.07
N ARG A 41 -5.12 -21.91 -20.74
CA ARG A 41 -4.61 -21.86 -19.36
C ARG A 41 -4.94 -20.52 -18.66
N HIS A 42 -4.93 -19.42 -19.41
CA HIS A 42 -5.25 -18.08 -18.90
C HIS A 42 -6.73 -17.95 -18.50
N THR A 43 -7.65 -18.52 -19.29
CA THR A 43 -9.09 -18.52 -19.02
C THR A 43 -9.39 -19.27 -17.71
N ILE A 44 -8.75 -20.42 -17.51
CA ILE A 44 -8.91 -21.26 -16.31
C ILE A 44 -8.38 -20.53 -15.07
N TYR A 45 -7.17 -19.95 -15.16
CA TYR A 45 -6.60 -19.16 -14.07
C TYR A 45 -7.50 -18.00 -13.64
N ASN A 46 -8.06 -17.27 -14.61
CA ASN A 46 -8.99 -16.17 -14.32
C ASN A 46 -10.31 -16.66 -13.71
N HIS A 47 -10.80 -17.82 -14.14
CA HIS A 47 -12.01 -18.44 -13.60
C HIS A 47 -11.80 -18.89 -12.15
N GLU A 48 -10.71 -19.60 -11.84
CA GLU A 48 -10.37 -19.98 -10.47
C GLU A 48 -10.21 -18.74 -9.57
N LYS A 49 -9.54 -17.70 -10.08
CA LYS A 49 -9.41 -16.42 -9.37
C LYS A 49 -10.77 -15.77 -9.09
N LYS A 50 -11.73 -15.90 -10.01
CA LYS A 50 -13.11 -15.41 -9.84
C LYS A 50 -13.90 -16.26 -8.84
N LEU A 51 -13.72 -17.59 -8.84
CA LEU A 51 -14.35 -18.48 -7.87
C LEU A 51 -13.84 -18.21 -6.44
N ARG A 52 -12.54 -18.00 -6.26
CA ARG A 52 -11.96 -17.61 -4.97
C ARG A 52 -12.52 -16.29 -4.43
N ARG A 53 -12.96 -15.38 -5.30
CA ARG A 53 -13.64 -14.13 -4.91
C ARG A 53 -15.09 -14.36 -4.49
N LYS A 54 -15.77 -15.32 -5.12
CA LYS A 54 -17.18 -15.63 -4.87
C LYS A 54 -17.38 -16.57 -3.68
N SER A 55 -16.42 -17.46 -3.42
CA SER A 55 -16.48 -18.41 -2.30
C SER A 55 -16.21 -17.76 -0.95
N ILE A 56 -16.03 -16.44 -0.89
CA ILE A 56 -16.04 -15.67 0.35
C ILE A 56 -17.52 -15.42 0.65
N PRO A 57 -18.12 -16.06 1.68
CA PRO A 57 -19.52 -15.85 2.02
C PRO A 57 -19.73 -14.37 2.32
N SER A 58 -20.58 -13.73 1.52
CA SER A 58 -21.07 -12.37 1.77
C SER A 58 -22.05 -12.42 2.95
N GLU A 59 -21.55 -12.64 4.16
CA GLU A 59 -22.31 -12.47 5.40
C GLU A 59 -22.36 -10.98 5.76
N HIS A 60 -23.03 -10.20 4.91
CA HIS A 60 -23.62 -8.94 5.34
C HIS A 60 -25.06 -9.25 5.79
N PRO A 61 -25.37 -9.24 7.10
CA PRO A 61 -26.76 -9.07 7.51
C PRO A 61 -27.21 -7.72 6.93
N ALA A 62 -28.35 -7.73 6.22
CA ALA A 62 -28.99 -6.52 5.75
C ALA A 62 -29.06 -5.52 6.92
N PRO A 63 -28.69 -4.24 6.73
CA PRO A 63 -28.86 -3.25 7.77
C PRO A 63 -30.35 -3.23 8.12
N SER A 64 -30.68 -3.66 9.34
CA SER A 64 -31.98 -3.48 9.93
C SER A 64 -32.23 -1.97 9.98
N THR A 65 -32.98 -1.48 9.00
CA THR A 65 -33.45 -0.11 8.93
C THR A 65 -34.19 0.19 10.23
N VAL A 66 -33.54 0.96 11.10
CA VAL A 66 -34.18 1.57 12.26
C VAL A 66 -35.26 2.50 11.73
N ARG A 67 -36.50 2.02 11.76
CA ARG A 67 -37.70 2.79 11.44
C ARG A 67 -37.92 3.77 12.59
N LEU A 68 -37.33 4.96 12.48
CA LEU A 68 -37.67 6.09 13.35
C LEU A 68 -39.17 6.41 13.13
N GLN A 69 -39.98 6.14 14.16
CA GLN A 69 -41.34 6.65 14.22
C GLN A 69 -41.27 8.17 14.37
N VAL A 70 -41.55 8.88 13.29
CA VAL A 70 -41.80 10.32 13.30
C VAL A 70 -43.18 10.54 13.95
N ARG A 71 -43.18 11.20 15.10
CA ARG A 71 -44.38 11.70 15.79
C ARG A 71 -45.13 12.68 14.88
N LEU A 72 -46.45 12.50 14.77
CA LEU A 72 -47.37 13.42 14.12
C LEU A 72 -47.56 14.72 14.91
N ALA A 73 -47.88 15.75 14.14
CA ALA A 73 -48.65 16.98 14.44
C ALA A 73 -47.90 18.22 14.94
N ASN A 74 -47.75 19.19 14.03
CA ASN A 74 -48.26 20.55 14.28
C ASN A 74 -48.59 21.25 12.93
N PRO A 75 -49.85 21.66 12.66
CA PRO A 75 -50.21 22.42 11.48
C PRO A 75 -50.31 23.90 11.84
N ASN A 76 -49.40 24.74 11.33
CA ASN A 76 -49.62 26.15 11.04
C ASN A 76 -48.32 26.79 10.54
N ASN A 77 -48.19 26.93 9.21
CA ASN A 77 -47.81 28.18 8.56
C ASN A 77 -47.59 28.00 7.05
N THR A 78 -48.43 28.71 6.30
CA THR A 78 -48.25 29.42 5.01
C THR A 78 -47.29 28.89 3.92
N PRO A 79 -47.72 28.86 2.65
CA PRO A 79 -46.98 28.30 1.52
C PRO A 79 -45.86 29.25 1.03
N ALA A 80 -44.60 28.84 1.23
CA ALA A 80 -43.47 29.42 0.51
C ALA A 80 -43.32 28.76 -0.87
N LYS A 81 -43.33 29.61 -1.89
CA LYS A 81 -43.17 29.34 -3.32
C LYS A 81 -41.89 28.53 -3.59
N VAL A 82 -42.04 27.25 -3.91
CA VAL A 82 -40.95 26.36 -4.32
C VAL A 82 -40.50 26.73 -5.73
N THR A 83 -39.32 27.33 -5.83
CA THR A 83 -38.58 27.44 -7.09
C THR A 83 -37.85 26.12 -7.33
N SER A 84 -38.24 25.42 -8.39
CA SER A 84 -37.63 24.18 -8.86
C SER A 84 -36.12 24.37 -9.16
N PRO A 85 -35.22 23.53 -8.63
CA PRO A 85 -33.85 23.49 -9.12
C PRO A 85 -33.82 22.78 -10.47
N SER A 86 -33.38 23.53 -11.49
CA SER A 86 -33.06 23.06 -12.84
C SER A 86 -32.09 21.88 -12.78
N ALA A 87 -32.51 20.73 -13.30
CA ALA A 87 -31.64 19.57 -13.49
C ALA A 87 -30.54 19.92 -14.51
N THR A 88 -29.32 20.16 -14.03
CA THR A 88 -28.14 20.18 -14.91
C THR A 88 -27.88 18.76 -15.39
N THR A 89 -28.22 18.52 -16.65
CA THR A 89 -27.90 17.30 -17.39
C THR A 89 -26.37 17.19 -17.52
N ASN A 90 -25.77 16.26 -16.78
CA ASN A 90 -24.34 15.95 -16.87
C ASN A 90 -24.09 15.21 -18.19
N GLN A 91 -23.80 15.97 -19.25
CA GLN A 91 -23.36 15.47 -20.55
C GLN A 91 -22.07 14.64 -20.39
N GLY A 92 -22.15 13.33 -20.62
CA GLY A 92 -21.13 12.55 -21.32
C GLY A 92 -19.72 12.45 -20.71
N GLY A 93 -19.53 12.71 -19.42
CA GLY A 93 -18.24 12.52 -18.76
C GLY A 93 -17.94 11.04 -18.51
N ARG A 94 -17.11 10.42 -19.37
CA ARG A 94 -16.52 9.09 -19.14
C ARG A 94 -16.06 8.99 -17.68
N PRO A 95 -16.50 7.98 -16.90
CA PRO A 95 -16.13 7.88 -15.49
C PRO A 95 -14.61 7.87 -15.36
N ARG A 96 -14.07 8.81 -14.58
CA ARG A 96 -12.65 8.88 -14.21
C ARG A 96 -12.28 7.63 -13.41
N GLY A 97 -11.94 6.56 -14.12
CA GLY A 97 -11.54 5.28 -13.52
C GLY A 97 -11.14 4.19 -14.52
N SER A 98 -11.09 4.48 -15.83
CA SER A 98 -10.86 3.46 -16.87
C SER A 98 -9.43 3.41 -17.42
N THR A 99 -8.42 3.79 -16.63
CA THR A 99 -7.04 3.37 -16.92
C THR A 99 -6.74 2.08 -16.18
N ILE A 100 -6.07 1.14 -16.84
CA ILE A 100 -5.67 -0.16 -16.25
C ILE A 100 -4.91 0.05 -14.93
N SER A 101 -4.15 1.15 -14.84
CA SER A 101 -3.44 1.60 -13.64
C SER A 101 -4.37 1.97 -12.47
N ALA A 102 -5.52 2.60 -12.75
CA ALA A 102 -6.52 2.94 -11.73
C ALA A 102 -7.26 1.69 -11.22
N LYS A 103 -7.55 0.73 -12.11
CA LYS A 103 -8.12 -0.57 -11.73
C LYS A 103 -7.15 -1.39 -10.87
N PHE A 104 -5.86 -1.38 -11.18
CA PHE A 104 -4.84 -2.10 -10.40
C PHE A 104 -4.62 -1.50 -9.00
N ASN A 105 -4.65 -0.18 -8.87
CA ASN A 105 -4.55 0.49 -7.57
C ASN A 105 -5.83 0.36 -6.74
N LEU A 106 -7.01 0.32 -7.36
CA LEU A 106 -8.28 0.06 -6.67
C LEU A 106 -8.36 -1.39 -6.18
N GLU A 107 -7.92 -2.37 -6.99
CA GLU A 107 -7.87 -3.80 -6.63
C GLU A 107 -6.87 -4.09 -5.49
N LYS A 108 -5.75 -3.35 -5.44
CA LYS A 108 -4.80 -3.43 -4.31
C LYS A 108 -5.38 -2.77 -3.04
N ALA A 109 -5.99 -1.60 -3.16
CA ALA A 109 -6.63 -0.90 -2.04
C ALA A 109 -7.81 -1.68 -1.41
N THR A 110 -8.54 -2.47 -2.20
CA THR A 110 -9.62 -3.33 -1.67
C THR A 110 -9.10 -4.57 -0.93
N ASN A 111 -7.93 -5.11 -1.29
CA ASN A 111 -7.36 -6.25 -0.58
C ASN A 111 -6.65 -5.81 0.71
N ASP A 112 -5.86 -4.74 0.65
CA ASP A 112 -5.18 -4.18 1.83
C ASP A 112 -6.19 -3.58 2.83
N GLY A 113 -7.31 -3.02 2.32
CA GLY A 113 -8.43 -2.55 3.15
C GLY A 113 -9.18 -3.67 3.87
N LEU A 114 -9.34 -4.85 3.25
CA LEU A 114 -10.03 -5.99 3.87
C LEU A 114 -9.17 -6.71 4.93
N GLU A 115 -7.85 -6.68 4.81
CA GLU A 115 -6.93 -7.19 5.84
C GLU A 115 -6.78 -6.18 7.01
N TYR A 116 -6.77 -4.88 6.72
CA TYR A 116 -6.80 -3.82 7.74
C TYR A 116 -8.15 -3.76 8.48
N ASP A 117 -9.28 -4.00 7.81
CA ASP A 117 -10.59 -4.11 8.48
C ASP A 117 -10.75 -5.42 9.27
N ARG A 118 -9.99 -6.48 8.94
CA ARG A 118 -9.92 -7.70 9.77
C ARG A 118 -9.27 -7.43 11.13
N THR A 119 -8.29 -6.54 11.18
CA THR A 119 -7.57 -6.21 12.43
C THR A 119 -8.35 -5.22 13.28
N LYS A 120 -9.07 -4.27 12.68
CA LYS A 120 -10.04 -3.42 13.41
C LYS A 120 -11.26 -4.18 13.96
N LYS A 121 -11.61 -5.34 13.39
CA LYS A 121 -12.75 -6.15 13.86
C LYS A 121 -12.40 -7.28 14.83
N LEU A 122 -11.15 -7.35 15.31
CA LEU A 122 -10.84 -8.25 16.44
C LEU A 122 -11.51 -7.81 17.75
N THR A 123 -12.00 -6.57 17.83
CA THR A 123 -12.62 -6.04 19.05
C THR A 123 -14.14 -6.23 19.13
N ALA A 124 -14.81 -6.75 18.09
CA ALA A 124 -16.27 -6.88 18.09
C ALA A 124 -16.75 -8.19 17.44
N GLY A 125 -16.85 -9.25 18.26
CA GLY A 125 -17.81 -10.33 18.02
C GLY A 125 -17.37 -11.47 17.09
N LYS A 126 -16.17 -12.04 17.28
CA LYS A 126 -15.89 -13.38 16.75
C LYS A 126 -16.70 -14.39 17.56
N ILE A 127 -17.69 -15.01 16.92
CA ILE A 127 -18.63 -15.96 17.51
C ILE A 127 -17.83 -17.09 18.20
N VAL A 128 -18.08 -17.23 19.49
CA VAL A 128 -17.52 -18.26 20.37
C VAL A 128 -18.33 -19.54 20.12
N ALA A 129 -17.86 -20.40 19.23
CA ALA A 129 -18.30 -21.78 19.22
C ALA A 129 -17.58 -22.51 20.35
N ILE A 130 -18.24 -22.60 21.51
CA ILE A 130 -17.91 -23.51 22.62
C ILE A 130 -16.53 -23.22 23.26
N GLY A 131 -16.48 -22.23 24.16
CA GLY A 131 -15.55 -22.19 25.29
C GLY A 131 -14.04 -21.98 25.02
N THR A 132 -13.55 -22.11 23.79
CA THR A 132 -12.14 -21.92 23.47
C THR A 132 -11.96 -20.91 22.33
N HIS A 133 -11.47 -19.72 22.70
CA HIS A 133 -10.99 -18.74 21.74
C HIS A 133 -9.68 -19.23 21.14
N CYS A 134 -9.75 -20.05 20.09
CA CYS A 134 -8.58 -20.32 19.25
C CYS A 134 -8.30 -19.07 18.40
N LEU A 135 -7.52 -18.14 18.96
CA LEU A 135 -6.81 -17.16 18.16
C LEU A 135 -5.82 -17.95 17.29
N ASN A 136 -6.24 -18.29 16.07
CA ASN A 136 -5.50 -19.15 15.12
C ASN A 136 -4.13 -18.58 14.66
N LYS A 137 -3.71 -17.44 15.20
CA LYS A 137 -2.34 -16.93 15.14
C LYS A 137 -2.04 -16.27 16.48
N ASP A 138 -0.82 -16.48 16.98
CA ASP A 138 -0.31 -15.74 18.12
C ASP A 138 -0.38 -14.22 17.80
N VAL A 139 -0.83 -13.41 18.76
CA VAL A 139 -0.91 -11.94 18.62
C VAL A 139 0.46 -11.38 18.24
N THR A 140 1.52 -11.99 18.74
CA THR A 140 2.91 -11.63 18.40
C THR A 140 3.19 -11.82 16.91
N GLN A 141 2.82 -12.97 16.34
CA GLN A 141 2.98 -13.26 14.91
C GLN A 141 2.20 -12.26 14.06
N HIS A 142 0.99 -11.91 14.49
CA HIS A 142 0.16 -10.95 13.80
C HIS A 142 0.79 -9.54 13.79
N GLN A 143 1.37 -9.11 14.92
CA GLN A 143 2.07 -7.84 15.01
C GLN A 143 3.33 -7.81 14.13
N ILE A 144 4.08 -8.92 14.07
CA ILE A 144 5.24 -9.07 13.20
C ILE A 144 4.83 -8.98 11.72
N GLU A 145 3.78 -9.69 11.32
CA GLU A 145 3.22 -9.63 9.95
C GLU A 145 2.80 -8.20 9.59
N TYR A 146 2.13 -7.50 10.50
CA TYR A 146 1.69 -6.12 10.28
C TYR A 146 2.86 -5.16 10.05
N ILE A 147 3.89 -5.22 10.90
CA ILE A 147 5.09 -4.38 10.76
C ILE A 147 5.77 -4.66 9.41
N LYS A 148 5.90 -5.94 9.05
CA LYS A 148 6.50 -6.37 7.78
C LYS A 148 5.72 -5.83 6.56
N ILE A 149 4.39 -5.91 6.58
CA ILE A 149 3.54 -5.36 5.51
C ILE A 149 3.74 -3.84 5.40
N LYS A 150 3.76 -3.12 6.53
CA LYS A 150 3.96 -1.67 6.55
C LYS A 150 5.33 -1.27 6.01
N GLU A 151 6.37 -2.01 6.35
CA GLU A 151 7.71 -1.80 5.84
C GLU A 151 7.79 -2.04 4.33
N GLU A 152 7.21 -3.15 3.84
CA GLU A 152 7.17 -3.48 2.41
C GLU A 152 6.40 -2.43 1.59
N GLU A 153 5.26 -1.95 2.09
CA GLU A 153 4.50 -0.84 1.48
C GLU A 153 5.34 0.44 1.39
N GLY A 154 6.03 0.78 2.48
CA GLY A 154 6.93 1.93 2.56
C GLY A 154 8.06 1.83 1.53
N GLN A 155 8.71 0.67 1.47
CA GLN A 155 9.77 0.38 0.52
C GLN A 155 9.28 0.46 -0.92
N GLN A 156 8.14 -0.14 -1.24
CA GLN A 156 7.54 -0.07 -2.57
C GLN A 156 7.20 1.37 -2.98
N ARG A 157 6.70 2.20 -2.05
CA ARG A 157 6.43 3.62 -2.32
C ARG A 157 7.72 4.38 -2.61
N ASN A 158 8.79 4.09 -1.88
CA ASN A 158 10.11 4.70 -2.10
C ASN A 158 10.73 4.27 -3.44
N ASP A 159 10.62 3.00 -3.81
CA ASP A 159 11.11 2.50 -5.10
C ASP A 159 10.38 3.13 -6.28
N ARG A 160 9.06 3.34 -6.17
CA ARG A 160 8.27 4.07 -7.18
C ARG A 160 8.75 5.52 -7.33
N LYS A 161 9.03 6.21 -6.22
CA LYS A 161 9.58 7.57 -6.24
C LYS A 161 10.97 7.61 -6.88
N ARG A 162 11.85 6.68 -6.50
CA ARG A 162 13.21 6.55 -7.04
C ARG A 162 13.17 6.28 -8.55
N LYS A 163 12.33 5.35 -8.99
CA LYS A 163 12.13 5.05 -10.42
C LYS A 163 11.65 6.29 -11.18
N ALA A 164 10.63 6.99 -10.68
CA ALA A 164 10.12 8.20 -11.32
C ALA A 164 11.19 9.31 -11.41
N GLN A 165 12.04 9.45 -10.40
CA GLN A 165 13.15 10.38 -10.40
C GLN A 165 14.24 9.99 -11.42
N ASN A 166 14.59 8.70 -11.49
CA ASN A 166 15.54 8.19 -12.48
C ASN A 166 15.01 8.37 -13.91
N ASP A 167 13.74 8.07 -14.15
CA ASP A 167 13.09 8.28 -15.44
C ASP A 167 13.12 9.77 -15.84
N LEU A 168 12.91 10.68 -14.89
CA LEU A 168 13.04 12.12 -15.13
C LEU A 168 14.49 12.52 -15.46
N ARG A 169 15.48 11.97 -14.75
CA ARG A 169 16.90 12.22 -15.03
C ARG A 169 17.30 11.75 -16.42
N LEU A 170 16.84 10.58 -16.86
CA LEU A 170 17.08 10.06 -18.21
C LEU A 170 16.48 10.99 -19.28
N LYS A 171 15.22 11.42 -19.10
CA LYS A 171 14.58 12.38 -20.03
C LYS A 171 15.29 13.73 -20.07
N VAL A 172 15.84 14.19 -18.94
CA VAL A 172 16.64 15.42 -18.90
C VAL A 172 17.95 15.25 -19.64
N ALA A 173 18.63 14.09 -19.49
CA ALA A 173 19.83 13.80 -20.26
C ALA A 173 19.55 13.79 -21.77
N GLU A 174 18.45 13.16 -22.19
CA GLU A 174 17.95 13.18 -23.57
C GLU A 174 17.70 14.62 -24.05
N CYS A 175 16.99 15.44 -23.26
CA CYS A 175 16.75 16.85 -23.62
C CYS A 175 18.05 17.65 -23.75
N LYS A 176 19.06 17.38 -22.92
CA LYS A 176 20.37 18.05 -22.95
C LYS A 176 21.23 17.65 -24.14
N SER A 177 21.01 16.47 -24.73
CA SER A 177 21.69 16.09 -25.98
C SER A 177 21.16 16.82 -27.21
N ILE A 178 19.99 17.47 -27.11
CA ILE A 178 19.37 18.21 -28.20
C ILE A 178 19.70 19.69 -28.02
N ASP A 179 20.06 20.36 -29.11
CA ASP A 179 20.33 21.80 -29.12
C ASP A 179 19.10 22.61 -28.65
N GLU A 180 19.34 23.66 -27.84
CA GLU A 180 18.27 24.44 -27.20
C GLU A 180 17.34 25.12 -28.21
N SER A 181 17.87 25.47 -29.40
CA SER A 181 17.09 26.07 -30.48
C SER A 181 15.97 25.15 -30.98
N MET A 182 16.18 23.83 -30.92
CA MET A 182 15.26 22.79 -31.38
C MET A 182 14.33 22.27 -30.27
N TRP A 183 14.35 22.89 -29.09
CA TRP A 183 13.52 22.42 -27.99
C TRP A 183 12.03 22.61 -28.25
N THR A 184 11.29 21.51 -28.13
CA THR A 184 9.84 21.50 -28.14
C THR A 184 9.27 21.89 -26.78
N ALA A 185 7.97 22.18 -26.72
CA ALA A 185 7.27 22.42 -25.45
C ALA A 185 7.44 21.27 -24.45
N LYS A 186 7.58 20.03 -24.95
CA LYS A 186 7.80 18.83 -24.13
C LYS A 186 9.18 18.85 -23.47
N HIS A 187 10.23 19.25 -24.19
CA HIS A 187 11.60 19.34 -23.64
C HIS A 187 11.66 20.40 -22.55
N LEU A 188 11.12 21.60 -22.81
CA LEU A 188 11.02 22.68 -21.83
C LEU A 188 10.27 22.24 -20.56
N LYS A 189 9.08 21.63 -20.70
CA LYS A 189 8.30 21.11 -19.55
C LYS A 189 9.08 20.08 -18.72
N THR A 190 9.85 19.22 -19.37
CA THR A 190 10.69 18.23 -18.70
C THR A 190 11.78 18.92 -17.88
N MET A 191 12.47 19.89 -18.49
CA MET A 191 13.52 20.67 -17.82
C MET A 191 12.98 21.49 -16.64
N PHE A 192 11.79 22.09 -16.77
CA PHE A 192 11.12 22.77 -15.65
C PHE A 192 10.74 21.81 -14.53
N THR A 193 10.23 20.63 -14.86
CA THR A 193 9.88 19.63 -13.83
C THR A 193 11.11 19.21 -13.03
N TYR A 194 12.27 19.11 -13.70
CA TYR A 194 13.54 18.80 -13.05
C TYR A 194 14.08 19.94 -12.18
N LYS A 195 13.90 21.21 -12.59
CA LYS A 195 14.33 22.39 -11.83
C LYS A 195 13.26 22.97 -10.89
N LYS A 196 12.12 22.30 -10.71
CA LYS A 196 10.97 22.85 -9.98
C LYS A 196 11.28 23.08 -8.50
N HIS A 197 11.08 24.31 -8.04
CA HIS A 197 11.05 24.69 -6.62
C HIS A 197 9.61 24.79 -6.10
N LYS A 198 9.44 24.77 -4.77
CA LYS A 198 8.10 24.85 -4.14
C LYS A 198 7.40 26.19 -4.38
N GLU A 199 8.19 27.25 -4.55
CA GLU A 199 7.73 28.65 -4.72
C GLU A 199 7.61 29.06 -6.20
N ASP A 200 7.88 28.16 -7.14
CA ASP A 200 7.86 28.50 -8.56
C ASP A 200 6.43 28.83 -9.04
N PRO A 201 6.25 29.90 -9.84
CA PRO A 201 4.97 30.22 -10.44
C PRO A 201 4.50 29.11 -11.40
N ALA A 202 3.19 29.08 -11.64
CA ALA A 202 2.59 28.13 -12.56
C ALA A 202 3.21 28.21 -13.96
N LEU A 203 3.38 27.06 -14.60
CA LEU A 203 4.04 26.96 -15.90
C LEU A 203 3.19 27.60 -16.99
N ALA A 204 3.81 28.41 -17.85
CA ALA A 204 3.11 29.00 -18.98
C ALA A 204 2.56 27.92 -19.95
N LYS A 205 1.43 28.24 -20.62
CA LYS A 205 0.78 27.32 -21.57
C LYS A 205 1.36 27.44 -22.99
N THR A 206 1.78 28.64 -23.37
CA THR A 206 2.27 28.96 -24.72
C THR A 206 3.78 28.70 -24.82
N LEU A 207 4.25 28.23 -25.98
CA LEU A 207 5.66 27.89 -26.20
C LEU A 207 6.60 29.09 -26.03
N THR A 208 6.21 30.27 -26.51
CA THR A 208 6.99 31.52 -26.38
C THR A 208 7.21 31.87 -24.91
N ALA A 209 6.12 31.99 -24.15
CA ALA A 209 6.17 32.25 -22.71
C ALA A 209 6.94 31.18 -21.92
N LEU A 210 6.93 29.91 -22.36
CA LEU A 210 7.75 28.85 -21.75
C LEU A 210 9.25 29.07 -21.99
N LYS A 211 9.64 29.56 -23.18
CA LYS A 211 11.04 29.90 -23.48
C LYS A 211 11.51 31.09 -22.64
N ASP A 212 10.66 32.11 -22.49
CA ASP A 212 10.97 33.29 -21.68
C ASP A 212 11.15 32.90 -20.20
N GLN A 213 10.20 32.13 -19.63
CA GLN A 213 10.33 31.57 -18.29
C GLN A 213 11.58 30.69 -18.14
N TRP A 214 12.01 29.99 -19.19
CA TRP A 214 13.17 29.12 -19.13
C TRP A 214 14.46 29.94 -19.07
N ASN A 215 14.55 30.99 -19.87
CA ASN A 215 15.70 31.90 -19.87
C ASN A 215 15.93 32.54 -18.50
N GLU A 216 14.87 32.86 -17.76
CA GLU A 216 14.96 33.37 -16.38
C GLU A 216 15.41 32.30 -15.38
N LYS A 217 15.01 31.03 -15.57
CA LYS A 217 15.25 29.95 -14.61
C LYS A 217 16.49 29.12 -14.89
N ARG A 218 17.03 29.14 -16.11
CA ARG A 218 18.13 28.24 -16.51
C ARG A 218 19.40 28.45 -15.68
N ASN A 219 19.64 29.66 -15.20
CA ASN A 219 20.80 29.99 -14.36
C ASN A 219 20.60 29.68 -12.87
N ARG A 220 19.39 29.29 -12.45
CA ARG A 220 19.14 28.91 -11.05
C ARG A 220 19.80 27.57 -10.75
N LEU A 221 20.35 27.46 -9.54
CA LEU A 221 20.84 26.19 -9.00
C LEU A 221 19.70 25.17 -8.96
N SER A 222 20.00 23.96 -9.40
CA SER A 222 19.06 22.85 -9.28
C SER A 222 18.74 22.65 -7.78
N PRO A 223 17.48 22.35 -7.41
CA PRO A 223 17.16 22.05 -6.03
C PRO A 223 18.10 20.95 -5.53
N THR A 224 18.90 21.24 -4.49
CA THR A 224 19.66 20.22 -3.80
C THR A 224 18.65 19.31 -3.14
N TYR A 225 18.35 18.18 -3.77
CA TYR A 225 17.53 17.16 -3.17
C TYR A 225 18.35 16.54 -2.05
N THR A 226 18.28 17.13 -0.85
CA THR A 226 18.68 16.48 0.39
C THR A 226 17.62 15.43 0.67
N PRO A 227 17.93 14.14 0.48
CA PRO A 227 16.95 13.12 0.77
C PRO A 227 16.60 13.20 2.25
N GLU A 228 15.31 13.41 2.54
CA GLU A 228 14.78 13.57 3.89
C GLU A 228 15.15 12.39 4.81
N TYR A 229 15.47 11.22 4.22
CA TYR A 229 15.98 10.06 4.97
C TYR A 229 17.32 10.31 5.67
N TYR A 230 18.19 11.17 5.13
CA TYR A 230 19.45 11.51 5.81
C TYR A 230 19.24 12.40 7.03
N LEU A 231 18.16 13.21 7.04
CA LEU A 231 17.83 14.06 8.19
C LEU A 231 17.29 13.24 9.37
N LEU A 232 16.62 12.12 9.10
CA LEU A 232 16.19 11.18 10.13
C LEU A 232 17.36 10.38 10.70
N SER A 233 18.33 9.96 9.88
CA SER A 233 19.52 9.26 10.39
C SER A 233 20.40 10.13 11.27
N THR A 234 20.44 11.45 11.04
CA THR A 234 21.17 12.38 11.93
C THR A 234 20.48 12.57 13.28
N ILE A 235 19.15 12.37 13.37
CA ILE A 235 18.43 12.51 14.64
C ILE A 235 18.57 11.24 15.49
N THR A 236 18.67 10.06 14.88
CA THR A 236 18.88 8.81 15.63
C THR A 236 20.31 8.65 16.17
N ASP A 237 21.30 9.26 15.53
CA ASP A 237 22.70 9.20 15.98
C ASP A 237 22.98 10.16 17.17
N GLU A 238 22.04 11.06 17.49
CA GLU A 238 22.11 11.96 18.65
C GLU A 238 21.34 11.43 19.88
N LEU A 239 20.86 10.18 19.82
CA LEU A 239 20.48 9.46 21.04
C LEU A 239 21.72 8.77 21.59
N GLN A 240 22.61 9.56 22.22
CA GLN A 240 23.61 8.98 23.12
C GLN A 240 22.88 8.03 24.08
N PRO A 241 23.36 6.77 24.25
CA PRO A 241 22.77 5.86 25.20
C PRO A 241 22.72 6.58 26.55
N LEU A 242 21.51 6.82 27.06
CA LEU A 242 21.31 7.39 28.38
C LEU A 242 22.19 6.58 29.34
N PRO A 243 23.03 7.23 30.17
CA PRO A 243 23.88 6.52 31.11
C PRO A 243 22.99 5.57 31.90
N LEU A 244 23.30 4.27 31.79
CA LEU A 244 22.54 3.24 32.47
C LEU A 244 22.44 3.65 33.95
N PRO A 245 21.24 3.61 34.55
CA PRO A 245 21.12 3.87 35.97
C PRO A 245 22.10 2.92 36.69
N PRO A 246 22.85 3.40 37.69
CA PRO A 246 23.81 2.58 38.39
C PRO A 246 23.09 1.31 38.88
N PRO A 247 23.72 0.13 38.77
CA PRO A 247 23.13 -1.10 39.23
C PRO A 247 22.65 -0.90 40.67
N PRO A 248 21.43 -1.32 41.02
CA PRO A 248 20.94 -1.18 42.39
C PRO A 248 21.98 -1.81 43.30
N ALA A 249 22.50 -1.03 44.24
CA ALA A 249 23.48 -1.49 45.21
C ALA A 249 22.97 -2.80 45.78
N ALA A 250 23.75 -3.87 45.61
CA ALA A 250 23.40 -5.20 46.06
C ALA A 250 22.95 -5.08 47.52
N ALA A 251 21.64 -5.22 47.74
CA ALA A 251 21.10 -5.24 49.09
C ALA A 251 21.77 -6.44 49.76
N ALA A 252 22.63 -6.13 50.74
CA ALA A 252 23.30 -7.13 51.54
C ALA A 252 22.23 -8.10 52.06
N ILE A 253 22.34 -9.35 51.63
CA ILE A 253 21.57 -10.47 52.14
C ILE A 253 21.94 -10.54 53.61
N PHE A 254 21.06 -10.07 54.49
CA PHE A 254 21.16 -10.32 55.91
C PHE A 254 20.83 -11.80 56.10
N ASP A 255 21.88 -12.60 56.25
CA ASP A 255 21.79 -13.97 56.78
C ASP A 255 21.28 -13.86 58.23
N ASN A 256 19.97 -13.98 58.41
CA ASN A 256 19.39 -14.25 59.72
C ASN A 256 19.70 -15.71 60.06
N ASP A 257 20.88 -15.90 60.67
CA ASP A 257 21.29 -17.10 61.37
C ASP A 257 20.39 -17.30 62.60
N ASN A 258 19.26 -17.97 62.36
CA ASN A 258 18.31 -18.33 63.41
C ASN A 258 18.83 -19.59 64.11
N GLY A 259 19.81 -19.40 64.99
CA GLY A 259 20.26 -20.42 65.94
C GLY A 259 19.10 -20.85 66.82
N ASN A 260 18.49 -21.99 66.50
CA ASN A 260 17.61 -22.67 67.44
C ASN A 260 18.47 -23.63 68.26
N ASP A 261 18.74 -23.17 69.48
CA ASP A 261 19.46 -23.86 70.53
C ASP A 261 18.79 -25.20 70.87
N SER A 262 19.65 -26.18 71.11
CA SER A 262 19.32 -27.41 71.81
C SER A 262 19.01 -27.08 73.27
N ALA A 263 17.87 -27.56 73.78
CA ALA A 263 17.73 -27.81 75.21
C ALA A 263 16.70 -28.93 75.46
N GLU A 264 17.22 -30.04 75.97
CA GLU A 264 16.66 -31.09 76.85
C GLU A 264 15.33 -31.80 76.49
#